data_AF-A0AA44S509-F1
#
_entry.id   AF-A0AA44S509-F1
#
_cell.length_a   1.000
_cell.length_b   1.000
_cell.length_c   1.000
_cell.angle_alpha   90.00
_cell.angle_beta   90.00
_cell.angle_gamma   90.00
#
_symmetry.space_group_name_H-M   'P 1'
#
loop_
_entity.id
_entity.type
_entity.pdbx_description
1 polymer ?
#
loop_
_entity_poly.entity_id
_entity_poly.type
_entity_poly.pdbx_seq_one_letter_code
_entity_poly.pdbx_strand_id
1 'polypeptide(L)'
;EANVLKDTALVFGQMDEPPGTRMRVALSALTMAEWFRDEQGQDVLLFIDNIFRFTQAGSEVSTLLGRMPSAVGYQPTLADEMGELQERITSTRGRSITS
;
A
#
# COMPACT_ATOMS: atom_id res chain seq x y z
N GLU A 1 6.24 -23.91 -15.54
CA GLU A 1 6.22 -22.78 -14.60
C GLU A 1 6.63 -21.52 -15.31
N ALA A 2 5.85 -20.44 -15.19
CA ALA A 2 6.25 -19.13 -15.67
C ALA A 2 7.31 -18.58 -14.70
N ASN A 3 8.54 -18.38 -15.16
CA ASN A 3 9.67 -17.92 -14.37
C ASN A 3 9.57 -16.41 -14.07
N VAL A 4 8.47 -15.99 -13.44
CA VAL A 4 8.12 -14.57 -13.21
C VAL A 4 8.71 -14.02 -11.92
N LEU A 5 9.10 -14.89 -10.99
CA LEU A 5 9.67 -14.48 -9.69
C LEU A 5 10.94 -13.65 -9.83
N LYS A 6 11.72 -13.85 -10.90
CA LYS A 6 12.93 -13.08 -11.19
C LYS A 6 12.66 -11.60 -11.49
N ASP A 7 11.46 -11.29 -11.98
CA ASP A 7 11.01 -9.94 -12.37
C ASP A 7 9.97 -9.41 -11.37
N THR A 8 9.83 -10.06 -10.20
CA THR A 8 8.84 -9.70 -9.18
C THR A 8 9.54 -9.26 -7.89
N ALA A 9 9.14 -8.10 -7.36
CA ALA A 9 9.47 -7.70 -6.00
C ALA A 9 8.29 -8.03 -5.08
N LEU A 10 8.57 -8.71 -3.96
CA LEU A 10 7.56 -9.06 -2.96
C LEU A 10 7.83 -8.31 -1.66
N VAL A 11 6.82 -7.62 -1.14
CA VAL A 11 6.87 -6.90 0.14
C VAL A 11 5.81 -7.48 1.05
N PHE A 12 6.21 -7.92 2.24
CA PHE A 12 5.33 -8.62 3.16
C PHE A 12 5.14 -7.83 4.45
N GLY A 13 3.89 -7.78 4.91
CA GLY A 13 3.50 -7.38 6.26
C GLY A 13 2.68 -8.51 6.86
N GLN A 14 3.30 -9.29 7.73
CA GLN A 14 2.64 -10.48 8.27
C GLN A 14 1.59 -10.06 9.32
N MET A 15 0.57 -10.90 9.55
CA MET A 15 -0.53 -10.53 10.46
C MET A 15 -0.10 -10.52 11.93
N ASP A 16 0.96 -11.25 12.27
CA ASP A 16 1.58 -11.29 13.59
C ASP A 16 2.51 -10.08 13.87
N GLU A 17 2.81 -9.27 12.85
CA GLU A 17 3.58 -8.05 13.02
C GLU A 17 2.73 -6.90 13.58
N PRO A 18 3.36 -5.88 14.22
CA PRO A 18 2.65 -4.72 14.73
C PRO A 18 1.78 -4.04 13.65
N PRO A 19 0.61 -3.48 14.03
CA PRO A 19 -0.30 -2.85 13.06
C PRO A 19 0.36 -1.69 12.30
N GLY A 20 1.33 -1.00 12.92
CA GLY A 20 2.13 0.01 12.22
C GLY A 20 2.91 -0.54 11.02
N THR A 21 3.49 -1.74 11.13
CA THR A 21 4.19 -2.40 10.01
C THR A 21 3.20 -2.72 8.90
N ARG A 22 2.06 -3.34 9.25
CA ARG A 22 1.02 -3.72 8.27
C ARG A 22 0.44 -2.52 7.53
N MET A 23 0.24 -1.42 8.23
CA MET A 23 -0.22 -0.15 7.64
C MET A 23 0.83 0.47 6.71
N ARG A 24 2.14 0.31 6.98
CA ARG A 24 3.20 0.90 6.17
C ARG A 24 3.60 0.10 4.93
N VAL A 25 3.43 -1.23 4.96
CA VAL A 25 3.89 -2.13 3.90
C VAL A 25 3.36 -1.75 2.51
N ALA A 26 2.10 -1.35 2.40
CA ALA A 26 1.52 -0.91 1.12
C ALA A 26 2.23 0.35 0.56
N LEU A 27 2.53 1.32 1.45
CA LEU A 27 3.25 2.55 1.07
C LEU A 27 4.71 2.28 0.71
N SER A 28 5.36 1.33 1.39
CA SER A 28 6.71 0.88 1.05
C SER A 28 6.74 0.20 -0.31
N ALA A 29 5.79 -0.70 -0.60
CA ALA A 29 5.67 -1.36 -1.90
C ALA A 29 5.43 -0.35 -3.03
N LEU A 30 4.55 0.63 -2.80
CA LEU A 30 4.28 1.70 -3.74
C LEU A 30 5.52 2.58 -4.00
N THR A 31 6.32 2.86 -2.97
CA THR A 31 7.60 3.59 -3.13
C THR A 31 8.58 2.81 -4.00
N MET A 32 8.63 1.47 -3.84
CA MET A 32 9.43 0.62 -4.74
C MET A 32 8.89 0.63 -6.17
N ALA A 33 7.56 0.60 -6.35
CA ALA A 33 6.92 0.70 -7.66
C ALA A 33 7.21 2.04 -8.35
N GLU A 34 7.18 3.15 -7.62
CA GLU A 34 7.58 4.47 -8.12
C GLU A 34 9.03 4.49 -8.55
N TRP A 35 9.94 3.89 -7.78
CA TRP A 35 11.34 3.78 -8.16
C TRP A 35 11.54 2.96 -9.47
N PHE A 36 10.82 1.84 -9.62
CA PHE A 36 10.87 1.07 -10.86
C PHE A 36 10.31 1.85 -12.07
N ARG A 37 9.24 2.64 -11.86
CA ARG A 37 8.67 3.51 -12.91
C ARG A 37 9.62 4.65 -13.29
N ASP A 38 10.14 5.37 -12.30
CA ASP A 38 10.81 6.66 -12.50
C ASP A 38 12.31 6.51 -12.78
N GLU A 39 13.01 5.66 -12.02
CA GLU A 39 14.46 5.49 -12.12
C GLU A 39 14.87 4.36 -13.06
N GLN A 40 14.21 3.19 -12.96
CA GLN A 40 14.48 2.05 -13.86
C GLN A 40 13.74 2.15 -15.19
N GLY A 41 12.70 2.98 -15.23
CA GLY A 41 11.99 3.22 -16.45
C GLY A 41 11.16 2.03 -16.94
N GLN A 42 10.50 1.31 -16.03
CA GLN A 42 9.72 0.11 -16.34
C GLN A 42 8.22 0.36 -16.15
N ASP A 43 7.38 -0.40 -16.87
CA ASP A 43 5.96 -0.52 -16.53
C ASP A 43 5.81 -1.51 -15.37
N VAL A 44 5.08 -1.10 -14.34
CA VAL A 44 4.96 -1.83 -13.08
C VAL A 44 3.52 -2.25 -12.88
N LEU A 45 3.31 -3.54 -12.64
CA LEU A 45 2.05 -4.09 -12.16
C LEU A 45 2.13 -4.26 -10.65
N LEU A 46 1.37 -3.45 -9.92
CA LEU A 46 1.28 -3.46 -8.46
C LEU A 46 0.10 -4.32 -8.03
N PHE A 47 0.36 -5.40 -7.32
CA PHE A 47 -0.68 -6.19 -6.68
C PHE A 47 -0.66 -6.02 -5.16
N ILE A 48 -1.81 -5.69 -4.58
CA ILE A 48 -2.00 -5.59 -3.12
C ILE A 48 -3.04 -6.63 -2.68
N ASP A 49 -2.59 -7.68 -2.00
CA ASP A 49 -3.47 -8.66 -1.35
C ASP A 49 -3.22 -8.67 0.18
N ASN A 50 -4.11 -8.16 1.03
CA ASN A 50 -5.42 -7.58 0.75
C ASN A 50 -5.46 -6.12 1.24
N ILE A 51 -6.02 -5.22 0.44
CA ILE A 51 -6.20 -3.81 0.81
C ILE A 51 -7.01 -3.62 2.12
N PHE A 52 -7.92 -4.54 2.45
CA PHE A 52 -8.64 -4.54 3.72
C PHE A 52 -7.70 -4.61 4.94
N ARG A 53 -6.56 -5.31 4.82
CA ARG A 53 -5.56 -5.43 5.91
C ARG A 53 -4.89 -4.09 6.20
N PHE A 54 -4.71 -3.25 5.19
CA PHE A 54 -4.23 -1.87 5.37
C PHE A 54 -5.24 -1.07 6.21
N THR A 55 -6.52 -1.10 5.82
CA THR A 55 -7.60 -0.37 6.50
C THR A 55 -7.78 -0.84 7.94
N GLN A 56 -7.79 -2.15 8.16
CA GLN A 56 -7.90 -2.75 9.50
C GLN A 56 -6.73 -2.32 10.40
N ALA A 57 -5.49 -2.39 9.89
CA ALA A 57 -4.32 -1.94 10.62
C ALA A 57 -4.39 -0.44 10.96
N GLY A 58 -4.90 0.40 10.05
CA GLY A 58 -5.15 1.82 10.31
C GLY A 58 -6.14 2.06 11.46
N SER A 59 -7.22 1.28 11.53
CA SER A 59 -8.17 1.34 12.65
C SER A 59 -7.53 0.93 13.99
N GLU A 60 -6.71 -0.12 13.99
CA GLU A 60 -5.94 -0.54 15.18
C GLU A 60 -4.97 0.56 15.64
N VAL A 61 -4.19 1.15 14.72
CA VAL A 61 -3.26 2.25 15.03
C VAL A 61 -4.02 3.48 15.55
N SER A 62 -5.13 3.85 14.92
CA SER A 62 -5.97 4.97 15.33
C SER A 62 -6.50 4.80 16.75
N THR A 63 -6.92 3.58 17.10
CA THR A 63 -7.38 3.23 18.45
C THR A 63 -6.26 3.34 19.47
N LEU A 64 -5.06 2.85 19.14
CA LEU A 64 -3.88 2.97 20.01
C LEU A 64 -3.47 4.43 20.25
N LEU A 65 -3.69 5.32 19.29
CA LEU A 65 -3.40 6.75 19.39
C LEU A 65 -4.53 7.56 20.07
N GLY A 66 -5.58 6.90 20.56
CA GLY A 66 -6.68 7.55 21.28
C GLY A 66 -7.58 8.42 20.38
N ARG A 67 -7.56 8.21 19.06
CA ARG A 67 -8.44 8.92 18.12
C ARG A 67 -9.84 8.29 18.18
N MET A 68 -10.88 9.12 18.26
CA MET A 68 -12.26 8.62 18.24
C MET A 68 -12.57 7.92 16.90
N PRO A 69 -13.20 6.73 16.91
CA PRO A 69 -13.63 6.04 15.69
C PRO A 69 -14.66 6.86 14.90
N SER A 70 -14.62 6.75 13.59
CA SER A 70 -15.61 7.32 12.67
C SER A 70 -16.91 6.47 12.63
N ALA A 71 -17.91 6.94 11.88
CA ALA A 71 -19.30 6.48 11.84
C ALA A 71 -19.53 4.99 11.51
N VAL A 72 -18.49 4.20 11.24
CA VAL A 72 -18.57 2.77 10.90
C VAL A 72 -17.45 1.95 11.57
N GLY A 73 -16.75 2.49 12.58
CA GLY A 73 -15.68 1.77 13.29
C GLY A 73 -14.29 1.82 12.62
N TYR A 74 -14.13 2.67 11.61
CA TYR A 74 -12.84 2.97 10.98
C TYR A 74 -12.19 4.22 11.57
N GLN A 75 -10.91 4.39 11.27
CA GLN A 75 -10.20 5.63 11.56
C GLN A 75 -10.83 6.82 10.80
N PRO A 76 -10.89 8.02 11.40
CA PRO A 76 -11.43 9.20 10.73
C PRO A 76 -10.58 9.65 9.53
N THR A 77 -9.30 9.24 9.48
CA THR A 77 -8.34 9.55 8.41
C THR A 77 -8.38 8.57 7.24
N LEU A 78 -9.33 7.62 7.21
CA LEU A 78 -9.33 6.55 6.21
C LEU A 78 -9.39 7.09 4.77
N ALA A 79 -10.22 8.10 4.52
CA ALA A 79 -10.36 8.70 3.20
C ALA A 79 -9.03 9.33 2.73
N ASP A 80 -8.35 10.05 3.61
CA ASP A 80 -7.09 10.71 3.31
C ASP A 80 -5.96 9.67 3.09
N GLU A 81 -5.88 8.64 3.93
CA GLU A 81 -4.88 7.56 3.82
C GLU A 81 -5.08 6.71 2.55
N MET A 82 -6.34 6.45 2.17
CA MET A 82 -6.67 5.80 0.90
C MET A 82 -6.36 6.69 -0.29
N GLY A 83 -6.64 7.99 -0.18
CA GLY A 83 -6.27 8.98 -1.19
C GLY A 83 -4.76 8.98 -1.43
N GLU A 84 -3.97 9.08 -0.36
CA GLU A 84 -2.50 9.08 -0.44
C GLU A 84 -1.96 7.83 -1.15
N LEU A 85 -2.53 6.66 -0.89
CA LEU A 85 -2.13 5.42 -1.57
C LEU A 85 -2.55 5.41 -3.05
N GLN A 86 -3.83 5.70 -3.33
CA GLN A 86 -4.42 5.54 -4.66
C GLN A 86 -3.94 6.60 -5.65
N GLU A 87 -3.81 7.85 -5.23
CA GLU A 87 -3.40 8.96 -6.11
C GLU A 87 -1.97 8.81 -6.63
N ARG A 88 -1.13 8.07 -5.89
CA ARG A 88 0.24 7.75 -6.28
C ARG A 88 0.35 6.63 -7.32
N ILE A 89 -0.70 5.81 -7.46
CA ILE A 89 -0.82 4.79 -8.52
C ILE A 89 -1.22 5.50 -9.80
N THR A 90 -0.22 6.07 -10.48
CA THR A 90 -0.45 6.89 -11.67
C THR A 90 0.58 6.60 -12.76
N SER A 91 0.18 6.93 -13.99
CA SER A 91 1.02 6.84 -15.18
C SER A 91 1.68 8.18 -15.48
N THR A 92 2.98 8.15 -15.76
CA THR A 92 3.76 9.30 -16.23
C THR A 92 3.98 9.19 -17.74
N ARG A 93 4.55 10.21 -18.39
CA ARG A 93 4.72 10.23 -19.86
C ARG A 93 5.65 9.09 -20.31
N GLY A 94 5.06 7.97 -20.70
CA GLY A 94 5.72 6.79 -21.27
C GLY A 94 5.78 5.56 -20.37
N ARG A 95 5.34 5.63 -19.09
CA ARG A 95 5.44 4.54 -18.11
C ARG A 95 4.31 4.55 -17.10
N SER A 96 3.95 3.38 -16.59
CA SER A 96 2.77 3.23 -15.75
C SER A 96 3.04 2.42 -14.48
N ILE A 97 2.36 2.80 -13.40
CA ILE A 97 2.03 1.87 -12.31
C ILE A 97 0.56 1.54 -12.50
N THR A 98 0.26 0.25 -12.70
CA THR A 98 -1.10 -0.28 -12.80
C THR A 98 -1.38 -1.11 -11.56
N SER A 99 -2.56 -0.95 -10.94
CA SER A 99 -2.98 -1.71 -9.76
C SER A 99 -4.22 -2.56 -9.99
#